data_AF-A0A9D6D8Z3-F1
#
_entry.id   AF-A0A9D6D8Z3-F1
#
_cell.length_a   1.000
_cell.length_b   1.000
_cell.length_c   1.000
_cell.angle_alpha   90.00
_cell.angle_beta   90.00
_cell.angle_gamma   90.00
#
_symmetry.space_group_name_H-M   'P 1'
#
loop_
_entity.id
_entity.type
_entity.pdbx_description
1 polymer ?
#
loop_
_entity_poly.entity_id
_entity_poly.type
_entity_poly.pdbx_seq_one_letter_code
_entity_poly.pdbx_strand_id
1 'polypeptide(L)'
;MMTRSVAIYFAVPALVVLWLLSGGPVSLSEAVLFGSINYVLFALPQICWFGIARFIQASSTMRHAGFLGATLPLIGLMVSFECCIDNSNALGWAYYWPFAAAGIALFVWIASVIDRARHESA
;
A
#
# COMPACT_ATOMS: atom_id res chain seq x y z
N MET A 1 9.97 -9.35 17.30
CA MET A 1 8.72 -9.92 16.74
C MET A 1 7.99 -9.03 15.70
N MET A 2 8.25 -7.71 15.64
CA MET A 2 7.56 -6.78 14.73
C MET A 2 7.82 -6.93 13.22
N THR A 3 8.94 -7.53 12.80
CA THR A 3 9.35 -7.60 11.39
C THR A 3 8.48 -8.54 10.55
N ARG A 4 7.87 -9.56 11.15
CA ARG A 4 7.00 -10.51 10.41
C ARG A 4 5.67 -9.87 9.99
N SER A 5 5.06 -9.06 10.86
CA SER A 5 3.78 -8.41 10.55
C SER A 5 3.91 -7.30 9.51
N VAL A 6 5.06 -6.64 9.41
CA VAL A 6 5.30 -5.61 8.38
C VAL A 6 5.46 -6.24 6.99
N ALA A 7 6.12 -7.41 6.92
CA ALA A 7 6.36 -8.11 5.66
C ALA A 7 5.06 -8.50 4.92
N ILE A 8 3.96 -8.75 5.65
CA ILE A 8 2.68 -9.12 5.02
C ILE A 8 2.08 -7.99 4.19
N TYR A 9 2.33 -6.72 4.54
CA TYR A 9 1.82 -5.58 3.78
C TYR A 9 2.50 -5.45 2.42
N PHE A 10 3.76 -5.89 2.32
CA PHE A 10 4.50 -5.94 1.06
C PHE A 10 4.08 -7.10 0.14
N ALA A 11 3.36 -8.09 0.65
CA ALA A 11 2.75 -9.12 -0.19
C ALA A 11 1.62 -8.55 -1.05
N VAL A 12 0.92 -7.49 -0.61
CA VAL A 12 -0.22 -6.94 -1.33
C VAL A 12 0.16 -6.33 -2.69
N PRO A 13 1.17 -5.45 -2.81
CA PRO A 13 1.66 -5.00 -4.11
C PRO A 13 2.11 -6.15 -5.03
N ALA A 14 2.73 -7.19 -4.47
CA ALA A 14 3.14 -8.35 -5.25
C ALA A 14 1.93 -9.08 -5.84
N LEU A 15 0.87 -9.30 -5.05
CA LEU A 15 -0.37 -9.93 -5.50
C LEU A 15 -1.07 -9.09 -6.57
N VAL A 16 -1.14 -7.77 -6.41
CA VAL A 16 -1.74 -6.87 -7.42
C VAL A 16 -0.98 -6.92 -8.74
N VAL A 17 0.36 -6.93 -8.70
CA VAL A 17 1.18 -7.04 -9.92
C VAL A 17 0.99 -8.39 -10.59
N LEU A 18 1.03 -9.49 -9.82
CA LEU A 18 0.80 -10.84 -10.37
C LEU A 18 -0.58 -10.95 -11.03
N TRP A 19 -1.59 -10.33 -10.43
CA TRP A 19 -2.93 -10.26 -10.99
C TRP A 19 -2.97 -9.50 -12.32
N LEU A 20 -2.40 -8.29 -12.37
CA LEU A 20 -2.34 -7.49 -13.60
C LEU A 20 -1.61 -8.20 -14.74
N LEU A 21 -0.56 -8.98 -14.43
CA LEU A 21 0.20 -9.75 -15.41
C LEU A 21 -0.55 -11.01 -15.91
N SER A 22 -1.57 -11.49 -15.19
CA SER A 22 -2.33 -12.69 -15.57
C SER A 22 -3.34 -12.47 -16.69
N GLY A 23 -3.58 -11.21 -17.08
CA GLY A 23 -4.62 -10.82 -18.05
C GLY A 23 -4.30 -11.06 -19.53
N GLY A 24 -3.14 -11.60 -19.90
CA GLY A 24 -2.79 -11.85 -21.29
C GLY A 24 -1.46 -12.59 -21.50
N PRO A 25 -1.11 -12.95 -22.75
CA PRO A 25 0.17 -13.56 -23.06
C PRO A 25 1.28 -12.50 -22.97
N VAL A 26 1.95 -12.43 -21.82
CA VAL A 26 3.11 -11.55 -21.60
C VAL A 26 4.39 -12.39 -21.75
N SER A 27 5.39 -11.91 -22.49
CA SER A 27 6.69 -12.59 -22.53
C SER A 27 7.36 -12.55 -21.15
N LEU A 28 8.18 -13.56 -20.80
CA LEU A 28 8.86 -13.60 -19.48
C LEU A 28 9.69 -12.34 -19.23
N SER A 29 10.36 -11.81 -20.25
CA SER A 29 11.14 -10.57 -20.18
C SER A 29 10.28 -9.34 -19.90
N GLU A 30 9.10 -9.23 -20.52
CA GLU A 30 8.16 -8.14 -20.25
C GLU A 30 7.53 -8.30 -18.87
N ALA A 31 7.15 -9.51 -18.47
CA ALA A 31 6.61 -9.79 -17.14
C ALA A 31 7.62 -9.42 -16.04
N VAL A 32 8.91 -9.70 -16.23
CA VAL A 32 9.94 -9.30 -15.28
C VAL A 32 10.13 -7.79 -15.27
N LEU A 33 10.30 -7.14 -16.43
CA LEU A 33 10.56 -5.70 -16.50
C LEU A 33 9.34 -4.89 -16.02
N PHE A 34 8.16 -5.12 -16.60
CA PHE A 34 6.94 -4.43 -16.23
C PHE A 34 6.47 -4.81 -14.83
N GLY A 35 6.57 -6.08 -14.45
CA GLY A 35 6.18 -6.53 -13.12
C GLY A 35 7.03 -5.91 -12.02
N SER A 36 8.35 -5.92 -12.17
CA SER A 36 9.25 -5.36 -11.15
C SER A 36 9.12 -3.84 -11.01
N ILE A 37 8.98 -3.11 -12.12
CA ILE A 37 8.76 -1.65 -12.08
C ILE A 37 7.42 -1.33 -11.41
N ASN A 38 6.32 -1.99 -11.81
CA ASN A 38 5.02 -1.76 -11.20
C ASN A 38 5.01 -2.15 -9.72
N TYR A 39 5.69 -3.24 -9.35
CA TYR A 39 5.83 -3.63 -7.95
C TYR A 39 6.48 -2.52 -7.12
N VAL A 40 7.59 -1.95 -7.59
CA VAL A 40 8.27 -0.86 -6.89
C VAL A 40 7.36 0.37 -6.78
N LEU A 41 6.65 0.72 -7.84
CA LEU A 41 5.73 1.87 -7.87
C LEU A 41 4.53 1.70 -6.92
N PHE A 42 3.97 0.50 -6.79
CA PHE A 42 2.89 0.20 -5.86
C PHE A 42 3.38 0.00 -4.42
N ALA A 43 4.59 -0.50 -4.20
CA ALA A 43 5.17 -0.66 -2.87
C ALA A 43 5.69 0.66 -2.28
N LEU A 44 6.01 1.65 -3.12
CA LEU A 44 6.65 2.90 -2.73
C LEU A 44 5.95 3.64 -1.58
N PRO A 45 4.62 3.83 -1.58
CA PRO A 45 3.93 4.46 -0.45
C PRO A 45 4.11 3.73 0.89
N GLN A 46 4.17 2.39 0.86
CA GLN A 46 4.42 1.58 2.06
C GLN A 46 5.88 1.69 2.53
N ILE A 47 6.84 1.77 1.59
CA ILE A 47 8.26 2.03 1.89
C ILE A 47 8.42 3.42 2.52
N CYS A 48 7.80 4.44 1.94
CA CYS A 48 7.80 5.81 2.45
C CYS A 48 7.22 5.86 3.87
N TRP A 49 6.07 5.21 4.10
CA TRP A 49 5.49 5.14 5.44
C TRP A 49 6.41 4.41 6.43
N PHE A 50 7.02 3.29 6.03
CA PHE A 50 7.97 2.58 6.89
C PHE A 50 9.14 3.48 7.32
N GLY A 51 9.70 4.25 6.39
CA GLY A 51 10.76 5.22 6.66
C GLY A 51 10.31 6.33 7.61
N ILE A 52 9.16 6.96 7.34
CA ILE A 52 8.57 8.01 8.19
C ILE A 52 8.31 7.47 9.59
N ALA A 53 7.64 6.33 9.70
CA ALA A 53 7.30 5.73 10.98
C ALA A 53 8.53 5.37 11.81
N ARG A 54 9.63 4.97 11.16
CA ARG A 54 10.91 4.72 11.83
C ARG A 54 11.57 6.01 12.32
N PHE A 55 11.45 7.08 11.54
CA PHE A 55 11.98 8.42 11.86
C PHE A 55 11.23 9.05 13.05
N ILE A 56 9.90 9.03 13.05
CA ILE A 56 9.07 9.60 14.13
C ILE A 56 8.89 8.67 15.33
N GLN A 57 9.52 7.48 15.32
CA GLN A 57 9.35 6.44 16.35
C GLN A 57 7.89 6.09 16.64
N ALA A 58 7.06 6.01 15.59
CA ALA A 58 5.62 5.80 15.69
C ALA A 58 5.26 4.59 16.58
N SER A 59 4.14 4.62 17.28
CA SER A 59 3.64 3.46 18.04
C SER A 59 3.38 2.26 17.12
N SER A 60 3.28 1.05 17.68
CA SER A 60 2.92 -0.14 16.90
C SER A 60 1.58 0.03 16.17
N THR A 61 0.60 0.64 16.87
CA THR A 61 -0.73 0.94 16.36
C THR A 61 -0.65 1.89 15.18
N MET A 62 0.04 3.03 15.33
CA MET A 62 0.21 4.01 14.25
C MET A 62 0.89 3.40 13.03
N ARG A 63 1.94 2.58 13.24
CA ARG A 63 2.62 1.88 12.14
C ARG A 63 1.66 1.02 11.34
N HIS A 64 0.88 0.16 11.99
CA HIS A 64 -0.09 -0.71 11.32
C HIS A 64 -1.18 0.10 10.63
N ALA A 65 -1.64 1.18 11.27
CA ALA A 65 -2.65 2.06 10.71
C ALA A 65 -2.19 2.68 9.38
N GLY A 66 -0.95 3.20 9.31
CA GLY A 66 -0.44 3.73 8.05
C GLY A 66 -0.25 2.65 6.97
N PHE A 67 0.17 1.43 7.32
CA PHE A 67 0.23 0.33 6.36
C PHE A 67 -1.16 -0.05 5.82
N LEU A 68 -2.18 -0.10 6.68
CA LEU A 68 -3.57 -0.31 6.27
C LEU A 68 -4.06 0.82 5.36
N GLY A 69 -3.73 2.07 5.73
CA GLY A 69 -4.06 3.26 4.95
C GLY A 69 -3.44 3.26 3.54
N ALA A 70 -2.27 2.66 3.35
CA ALA A 70 -1.68 2.47 2.02
C ALA A 70 -2.25 1.25 1.28
N THR A 71 -2.69 0.23 2.00
CA THR A 71 -3.12 -1.06 1.45
C THR A 71 -4.55 -1.02 0.92
N LEU A 72 -5.47 -0.38 1.66
CA LEU A 72 -6.89 -0.31 1.25
C LEU A 72 -7.09 0.40 -0.10
N PRO A 73 -6.45 1.55 -0.38
CA PRO A 73 -6.53 2.18 -1.69
C PRO A 73 -5.96 1.32 -2.82
N LEU A 74 -4.92 0.54 -2.55
CA LEU A 74 -4.31 -0.34 -3.54
C LEU A 74 -5.27 -1.47 -3.94
N ILE A 75 -5.95 -2.08 -2.96
CA ILE A 75 -6.98 -3.08 -3.20
C ILE A 75 -8.19 -2.46 -3.91
N GLY A 76 -8.64 -1.28 -3.47
CA GLY A 76 -9.75 -0.56 -4.11
C GLY A 76 -9.46 -0.25 -5.58
N LEU A 77 -8.23 0.15 -5.89
CA LEU A 77 -7.80 0.39 -7.25
C LEU A 77 -7.77 -0.91 -8.09
N MET A 78 -7.28 -2.02 -7.52
CA MET A 78 -7.33 -3.34 -8.17
C MET A 78 -8.76 -3.70 -8.57
N VAL A 79 -9.71 -3.60 -7.64
CA VAL A 79 -11.14 -3.87 -7.92
C VAL A 79 -11.69 -2.92 -8.98
N SER A 80 -11.27 -1.65 -8.96
CA SER A 80 -11.72 -0.66 -9.94
C SER A 80 -11.24 -0.99 -11.35
N PHE A 81 -10.03 -1.53 -11.52
CA PHE A 81 -9.53 -1.98 -12.83
C PHE A 81 -10.25 -3.20 -13.37
N GLU A 82 -10.79 -4.06 -12.50
CA GLU A 82 -11.62 -5.18 -12.94
C GLU A 82 -13.02 -4.75 -13.38
N CYS A 83 -13.61 -3.76 -12.70
CA CYS A 83 -15.02 -3.43 -12.92
C CYS A 83 -15.25 -2.32 -13.93
N CYS A 84 -14.40 -1.28 -13.93
CA CYS A 84 -14.87 0.04 -14.34
C CYS A 84 -13.80 0.98 -14.92
N ILE A 85 -12.51 0.73 -14.67
CA ILE A 85 -11.41 1.62 -15.07
C ILE A 85 -10.47 0.87 -16.00
N ASP A 86 -10.28 1.41 -17.21
CA ASP A 86 -9.27 0.89 -18.12
C ASP A 86 -7.86 1.29 -17.62
N ASN A 87 -6.98 0.29 -17.46
CA ASN A 87 -5.57 0.45 -17.08
C ASN A 87 -4.63 0.05 -18.22
N SER A 88 -5.10 0.12 -19.47
CA SER A 88 -4.32 -0.18 -20.68
C SER A 88 -3.02 0.63 -20.79
N ASN A 89 -2.94 1.80 -20.14
CA ASN A 89 -1.75 2.65 -20.10
C ASN A 89 -0.77 2.33 -18.95
N ALA A 90 -1.09 1.36 -18.08
CA ALA A 90 -0.28 0.99 -16.91
C ALA A 90 0.05 2.17 -15.96
N LEU A 91 -0.77 3.22 -15.94
CA LEU A 91 -0.59 4.39 -15.06
C LEU A 91 -1.39 4.30 -13.77
N GLY A 92 -1.90 3.12 -13.42
CA GLY A 92 -2.68 2.93 -12.20
C GLY A 92 -1.99 3.38 -10.91
N TRP A 93 -0.67 3.27 -10.84
CA TRP A 93 0.11 3.78 -9.72
C TRP A 93 -0.04 5.30 -9.52
N ALA A 94 -0.25 6.08 -10.58
CA ALA A 94 -0.41 7.53 -10.49
C ALA A 94 -1.72 7.91 -9.80
N TYR A 95 -2.79 7.14 -10.01
CA TYR A 95 -4.04 7.27 -9.28
C TYR A 95 -3.92 6.74 -7.86
N TYR A 96 -3.20 5.63 -7.66
CA TYR A 96 -3.00 5.02 -6.35
C TYR A 96 -2.37 5.99 -5.33
N TRP A 97 -1.30 6.69 -5.70
CA TRP A 97 -0.48 7.48 -4.79
C TRP A 97 -1.24 8.53 -3.96
N PRO A 98 -2.08 9.41 -4.54
CA PRO A 98 -2.84 10.38 -3.76
C PRO A 98 -3.82 9.70 -2.79
N PHE A 99 -4.47 8.60 -3.19
CA PHE A 99 -5.35 7.86 -2.29
C PHE A 99 -4.56 7.14 -1.18
N ALA A 100 -3.38 6.61 -1.48
CA ALA A 100 -2.48 6.01 -0.50
C ALA A 100 -2.04 7.04 0.56
N ALA A 101 -1.63 8.23 0.12
CA ALA A 101 -1.25 9.31 1.02
C ALA A 101 -2.41 9.75 1.92
N ALA A 102 -3.60 9.94 1.34
CA ALA A 102 -4.81 10.29 2.10
C ALA A 102 -5.21 9.17 3.10
N GLY A 103 -5.14 7.91 2.66
CA GLY A 103 -5.44 6.75 3.50
C GLY A 103 -4.47 6.60 4.66
N ILE A 104 -3.15 6.74 4.41
CA ILE A 104 -2.13 6.76 5.47
C ILE A 104 -2.45 7.87 6.49
N ALA A 105 -2.66 9.10 6.02
CA ALA A 105 -2.90 10.25 6.89
C ALA A 105 -4.15 10.04 7.76
N LEU A 106 -5.25 9.58 7.16
CA LEU A 106 -6.51 9.32 7.87
C LEU A 106 -6.35 8.24 8.94
N PHE A 107 -5.80 7.08 8.58
CA PHE A 107 -5.68 5.96 9.52
C PHE A 107 -4.70 6.25 10.65
N VAL A 108 -3.59 6.93 10.35
CA VAL A 108 -2.63 7.37 11.37
C VAL A 108 -3.25 8.39 12.31
N TRP A 109 -4.03 9.34 11.78
CA TRP A 109 -4.76 10.30 12.61
C TRP A 109 -5.74 9.60 13.55
N ILE A 110 -6.58 8.69 13.04
CA ILE A 110 -7.51 7.89 13.85
C ILE A 110 -6.76 7.14 14.96
N ALA A 111 -5.67 6.46 14.60
CA ALA A 111 -4.85 5.73 15.57
C ALA A 111 -4.27 6.66 16.65
N SER A 112 -3.83 7.86 16.28
CA SER A 112 -3.28 8.84 17.22
C SER A 112 -4.33 9.37 18.21
N VAL A 113 -5.57 9.55 17.76
CA VAL A 113 -6.70 9.96 18.61
C VAL A 113 -7.05 8.86 19.60
N ILE A 114 -7.10 7.60 19.13
CA ILE A 114 -7.39 6.44 19.99
C ILE A 114 -6.30 6.23 21.03
N ASP A 115 -5.02 6.30 20.63
CA ASP A 115 -3.89 6.16 21.55
C ASP A 115 -3.94 7.26 22.64
N ARG A 116 -4.26 8.51 22.26
CA ARG A 116 -4.40 9.62 23.23
C ARG A 116 -5.53 9.39 24.23
N ALA A 117 -6.71 8.98 23.77
CA ALA A 117 -7.86 8.71 24.63
C ALA A 117 -7.59 7.60 25.66
N ARG A 118 -6.79 6.59 25.29
CA ARG A 118 -6.39 5.50 26.21
C ARG A 118 -5.48 5.98 27.34
N HIS A 119 -4.59 6.94 27.07
CA HIS A 119 -3.70 7.50 28.07
C HIS A 119 -4.39 8.45 29.04
N GLU A 120 -5.47 9.10 28.63
CA GLU A 120 -6.28 9.97 29.51
C GLU A 120 -7.22 9.16 30.43
N SER A 121 -7.44 7.88 30.12
CA SER A 121 -8.36 6.99 30.86
C SER A 121 -7.66 6.07 31.88
N ALA A 122 -6.32 6.13 31.98
CA ALA A 122 -5.48 5.27 32.81
C ALA A 122 -4.77 6.08 33.89
#